data_AF-A0AAP2CQQ8-F1
#
_entry.id   AF-A0AAP2CQQ8-F1
#
_cell.length_a   1.000
_cell.length_b   1.000
_cell.length_c   1.000
_cell.angle_alpha   90.00
_cell.angle_beta   90.00
_cell.angle_gamma   90.00
#
_symmetry.space_group_name_H-M   'P 1'
#
loop_
_entity.id
_entity.type
_entity.pdbx_description
1 polymer ?
#
loop_
_entity_poly.entity_id
_entity_poly.type
_entity_poly.pdbx_seq_one_letter_code
_entity_poly.pdbx_strand_id
1 'polypeptide(L)'
;MRLPLPCAAALALVVGCTPFPDLDGAVSENARSAAFPTLIPLDGLIAGAGETRITPATTAGLSGSVAALRARAARLQRPVIEPALRARMQAALARRRP
;
A
#
# COMPACT_ATOMS: atom_id res chain seq x y z
N MET A 1 -21.94 -19.27 3.15
CA MET A 1 -21.99 -17.89 2.60
C MET A 1 -20.60 -17.53 2.07
N ARG A 2 -20.43 -17.38 0.75
CA ARG A 2 -19.18 -16.87 0.16
C ARG A 2 -19.41 -15.40 -0.16
N LEU A 3 -18.94 -14.51 0.70
CA LEU A 3 -19.11 -13.07 0.50
C LEU A 3 -18.22 -12.62 -0.68
N PRO A 4 -18.76 -11.89 -1.68
CA PRO A 4 -17.96 -11.43 -2.80
C PRO A 4 -16.92 -10.40 -2.34
N LEU A 5 -15.69 -10.55 -2.84
CA LEU A 5 -14.53 -9.70 -2.56
C LEU A 5 -14.80 -8.17 -2.59
N PRO A 6 -15.62 -7.61 -3.52
CA PRO A 6 -15.95 -6.18 -3.50
C PRO A 6 -16.79 -5.77 -2.28
N CYS A 7 -17.69 -6.62 -1.79
CA CYS A 7 -18.46 -6.31 -0.58
C CYS A 7 -17.57 -6.30 0.66
N ALA A 8 -16.58 -7.19 0.74
CA ALA A 8 -15.62 -7.20 1.84
C ALA A 8 -14.76 -5.91 1.86
N ALA A 9 -14.31 -5.42 0.69
CA ALA A 9 -13.57 -4.18 0.58
C ALA A 9 -14.42 -2.94 0.96
N ALA A 10 -15.69 -2.92 0.55
CA ALA A 10 -16.62 -1.85 0.92
C ALA A 10 -16.88 -1.82 2.44
N LEU A 11 -17.05 -2.98 3.09
CA LEU A 11 -17.19 -3.05 4.55
C LEU A 11 -15.93 -2.54 5.27
N ALA A 12 -14.73 -2.89 4.79
CA ALA A 12 -13.48 -2.44 5.40
C ALA A 12 -13.31 -0.90 5.38
N LEU A 13 -13.79 -0.24 4.33
CA LEU A 13 -13.75 1.22 4.21
C LEU A 13 -14.70 1.92 5.21
N VAL A 14 -15.85 1.31 5.51
CA VAL A 14 -16.83 1.86 6.46
C VAL A 14 -16.37 1.68 7.91
N VAL A 15 -15.70 0.57 8.24
CA VAL A 15 -15.16 0.34 9.58
C VAL A 15 -13.99 1.28 9.94
N GLY A 16 -13.36 1.91 8.94
CA GLY A 16 -12.30 2.90 9.20
C GLY A 16 -12.79 4.26 9.71
N CYS A 17 -14.07 4.60 9.55
CA CYS A 17 -14.64 5.86 10.02
C CYS A 17 -15.16 5.76 11.47
N THR A 18 -14.35 5.22 12.39
CA THR A 18 -14.70 5.26 13.82
C THR A 18 -14.46 6.66 14.38
N PRO A 19 -15.35 7.17 15.25
CA PRO A 19 -15.05 8.37 16.01
C PRO A 19 -13.74 8.17 16.79
N PHE A 20 -12.92 9.22 16.84
CA PHE A 20 -11.71 9.23 17.66
C PHE A 20 -12.10 8.87 19.11
N PRO A 21 -11.46 7.86 19.74
CA PRO A 21 -11.80 7.49 21.10
C PRO A 21 -11.47 8.65 22.04
N ASP A 22 -12.32 8.88 23.04
CA ASP A 22 -12.05 9.86 24.09
C ASP A 22 -10.80 9.43 24.88
N LEU A 23 -9.66 10.05 24.58
CA LEU A 23 -8.38 9.78 25.24
C LEU A 23 -8.19 10.63 26.50
N ASP A 24 -9.06 11.62 26.74
CA ASP A 24 -8.90 12.53 27.88
C ASP A 24 -9.09 11.77 29.21
N GLY A 25 -9.94 10.75 29.21
CA GLY A 25 -10.10 9.80 30.32
C GLY A 25 -9.01 8.72 30.42
N ALA A 26 -8.25 8.47 29.34
CA ALA A 26 -7.18 7.46 29.31
C ALA A 26 -5.89 7.95 29.98
N VAL A 27 -5.71 9.27 30.10
CA VAL A 27 -4.56 9.87 30.81
C VAL A 27 -4.92 10.02 32.28
N SER A 28 -4.24 9.26 33.14
CA SER A 28 -4.39 9.38 34.59
C SER A 28 -3.92 10.75 35.08
N GLU A 29 -4.50 11.22 36.20
CA GLU A 29 -4.10 12.49 36.80
C GLU A 29 -2.59 12.53 37.11
N ASN A 30 -2.04 11.40 37.59
CA ASN A 30 -0.61 11.23 37.82
C ASN A 30 0.23 11.40 36.55
N ALA A 31 -0.24 10.90 35.39
CA ALA A 31 0.45 11.05 34.11
C ALA A 31 0.38 12.50 33.60
N ARG A 32 -0.73 13.20 33.88
CA ARG A 32 -0.94 14.61 33.52
C ARG A 32 -0.07 15.56 34.34
N SER A 33 0.19 15.23 35.62
CA SER A 33 1.09 15.96 36.50
C SER A 33 2.55 15.50 36.44
N ALA A 34 2.86 14.44 35.69
CA ALA A 34 4.21 13.91 35.59
C ALA A 34 5.14 14.91 34.88
N ALA A 35 6.40 14.93 35.30
CA ALA A 35 7.42 15.66 34.56
C ALA A 35 7.51 15.09 33.14
N PHE A 36 7.58 15.99 32.15
CA PHE A 36 7.78 15.60 30.76
C PHE A 36 9.10 14.82 30.64
N PRO A 37 9.16 13.72 29.88
CA PRO A 37 10.36 12.93 29.77
C PRO A 37 11.51 13.73 29.14
N THR A 38 12.71 13.53 29.68
CA THR A 38 13.93 14.10 29.11
C THR A 38 14.20 13.45 27.75
N LEU A 39 14.31 14.26 26.70
CA LEU A 39 14.68 13.79 25.37
C LEU A 39 16.13 13.30 25.38
N ILE A 40 16.35 12.05 25.00
CA ILE A 40 17.68 11.47 24.85
C ILE A 40 18.19 11.77 23.42
N PRO A 41 19.46 12.16 23.24
CA PRO A 41 20.04 12.39 21.91
C PRO A 41 19.92 11.18 20.99
N LEU A 42 19.52 11.42 19.74
CA LEU A 42 19.32 10.36 18.74
C LEU A 42 20.63 9.65 18.36
N ASP A 43 21.77 10.33 18.42
CA ASP A 43 23.05 9.80 17.95
C ASP A 43 23.44 8.51 18.69
N GLY A 44 23.17 8.41 20.00
CA GLY A 44 23.42 7.20 20.78
C GLY A 44 22.51 6.04 20.40
N LEU A 45 21.27 6.34 20.00
CA LEU A 45 20.32 5.33 19.52
C LEU A 45 20.69 4.82 18.12
N ILE A 46 21.16 5.72 17.24
CA ILE A 46 21.63 5.38 15.90
C ILE A 46 22.93 4.57 15.98
N ALA A 47 23.86 4.95 16.84
CA ALA A 47 25.13 4.22 17.02
C ALA A 47 24.92 2.80 17.56
N GLY A 48 23.88 2.58 18.37
CA GLY A 48 23.48 1.25 18.85
C GLY A 48 22.58 0.48 17.87
N ALA A 49 22.01 1.15 16.87
CA ALA A 49 21.23 0.49 15.84
C ALA A 49 22.19 -0.30 14.95
N GLY A 50 22.07 -1.64 14.99
CA GLY A 50 22.80 -2.50 14.09
C GLY A 50 22.55 -2.11 12.64
N GLU A 51 23.62 -2.04 11.86
CA GLU A 51 23.54 -1.66 10.46
C GLU A 51 22.61 -2.62 9.71
N THR A 52 21.56 -2.08 9.09
CA THR A 52 20.62 -2.90 8.32
C THR A 52 21.36 -3.41 7.09
N ARG A 53 21.88 -4.64 7.16
CA ARG A 53 22.62 -5.26 6.07
C ARG A 53 21.68 -5.98 5.12
N ILE A 54 21.91 -5.75 3.84
CA ILE A 54 21.35 -6.61 2.80
C ILE A 54 21.92 -8.01 3.00
N THR A 55 21.05 -8.96 3.33
CA THR A 55 21.42 -10.37 3.45
C THR A 55 21.10 -11.10 2.14
N PRO A 56 21.68 -12.30 1.91
CA PRO A 56 21.26 -13.14 0.79
C PRO A 56 19.75 -13.41 0.77
N ALA A 57 19.11 -13.54 1.94
CA ALA A 57 17.66 -13.69 2.05
C ALA A 57 16.89 -12.45 1.59
N THR A 58 17.38 -11.25 1.91
CA THR A 58 16.81 -9.98 1.44
C THR A 58 16.84 -9.91 -0.10
N THR A 59 17.98 -10.26 -0.70
CA THR A 59 18.14 -10.29 -2.16
C THR A 59 17.21 -11.31 -2.82
N ALA A 60 17.07 -12.50 -2.23
CA ALA A 60 16.17 -13.55 -2.74
C ALA A 60 14.69 -13.13 -2.66
N GLY A 61 14.26 -12.46 -1.59
CA GLY A 61 12.89 -11.95 -1.47
C GLY A 61 12.58 -10.85 -2.50
N LEU A 62 13.55 -9.98 -2.77
CA LEU A 62 13.42 -8.93 -3.77
C LEU A 62 13.38 -9.50 -5.20
N SER A 63 14.24 -10.46 -5.52
CA SER A 63 14.27 -11.08 -6.86
C SER A 63 12.97 -11.82 -7.18
N GLY A 64 12.40 -12.55 -6.21
CA GLY A 64 11.08 -13.17 -6.33
C GLY A 64 9.96 -12.15 -6.58
N SER A 65 9.98 -11.04 -5.85
CA SER A 65 9.01 -9.95 -6.03
C SER A 65 9.11 -9.32 -7.43
N VAL A 66 10.33 -9.07 -7.91
CA VAL A 66 10.57 -8.53 -9.26
C VAL A 66 10.07 -9.49 -10.34
N ALA A 67 10.30 -10.79 -10.19
CA ALA A 67 9.82 -11.80 -11.13
C ALA A 67 8.28 -11.82 -11.20
N ALA A 68 7.61 -11.80 -10.05
CA ALA A 68 6.15 -11.77 -9.97
C ALA A 68 5.56 -10.51 -10.63
N LEU A 69 6.16 -9.35 -10.39
CA LEU A 69 5.72 -8.08 -11.00
C LEU A 69 5.89 -8.09 -12.52
N ARG A 70 7.03 -8.59 -13.03
CA ARG A 70 7.27 -8.73 -14.48
C ARG A 70 6.27 -9.69 -15.12
N ALA A 71 6.00 -10.83 -14.50
CA ALA A 71 5.00 -11.78 -14.98
C ALA A 71 3.59 -11.17 -15.03
N ARG A 72 3.22 -10.38 -14.01
CA ARG A 72 1.95 -9.66 -14.00
C ARG A 72 1.89 -8.59 -15.10
N ALA A 73 2.95 -7.81 -15.29
CA ALA A 73 3.02 -6.81 -16.34
C ALA A 73 2.85 -7.43 -17.73
N ALA A 74 3.54 -8.55 -18.00
CA ALA A 74 3.40 -9.29 -19.25
C ALA A 74 1.95 -9.73 -19.51
N ARG A 75 1.21 -10.16 -18.47
CA ARG A 75 -0.21 -10.50 -18.60
C ARG A 75 -1.08 -9.28 -18.90
N LEU A 76 -0.81 -8.14 -18.26
CA LEU A 76 -1.59 -6.90 -18.43
C LEU A 76 -1.34 -6.21 -19.76
N GLN A 77 -0.14 -6.36 -20.33
CA GLN A 77 0.23 -5.76 -21.62
C GLN A 77 -0.37 -6.52 -22.82
N ARG A 78 -1.04 -7.65 -22.60
CA ARG A 78 -1.70 -8.39 -23.68
C ARG A 78 -2.85 -7.56 -24.25
N PRO A 79 -2.98 -7.49 -25.60
CA PRO A 79 -4.14 -6.83 -26.21
C PRO A 79 -5.43 -7.47 -25.73
N VAL A 80 -6.31 -6.67 -25.10
CA VAL A 80 -7.66 -7.11 -24.70
C VAL A 80 -8.62 -7.11 -25.90
N ILE A 81 -8.29 -6.31 -26.92
CA ILE A 81 -9.08 -6.15 -28.14
C ILE A 81 -8.26 -6.69 -29.30
N GLU A 82 -8.87 -7.57 -30.08
CA GLU A 82 -8.28 -8.11 -31.31
C GLU A 82 -7.82 -6.98 -32.24
N PRO A 83 -6.62 -7.08 -32.87
CA PRO A 83 -6.06 -6.00 -33.69
C PRO A 83 -7.01 -5.51 -34.77
N ALA A 84 -7.73 -6.42 -35.43
CA ALA A 84 -8.71 -6.09 -36.46
C ALA A 84 -9.88 -5.26 -35.91
N LEU A 85 -10.37 -5.59 -34.72
CA LEU A 85 -11.45 -4.84 -34.07
C LEU A 85 -10.98 -3.45 -33.65
N ARG A 86 -9.76 -3.35 -33.11
CA ARG A 86 -9.13 -2.06 -32.77
C ARG A 86 -8.97 -1.16 -34.00
N ALA A 87 -8.51 -1.69 -35.13
CA ALA A 87 -8.38 -0.95 -36.38
C ALA A 87 -9.74 -0.42 -36.87
N ARG A 88 -10.80 -1.22 -36.76
CA ARG A 88 -12.18 -0.79 -37.10
C ARG A 88 -12.66 0.37 -36.22
N MET A 89 -12.41 0.29 -34.90
CA MET A 89 -12.78 1.37 -33.97
C MET A 89 -12.02 2.67 -34.30
N GLN A 90 -10.72 2.59 -34.57
CA GLN A 90 -9.91 3.76 -34.96
C GLN A 90 -10.38 4.38 -36.27
N ALA A 91 -10.67 3.57 -37.29
CA ALA A 91 -11.22 4.06 -38.55
C ALA A 91 -12.59 4.72 -38.39
N ALA A 92 -13.44 4.18 -37.50
CA ALA A 92 -14.73 4.80 -37.18
C ALA A 92 -14.57 6.16 -36.50
N LEU A 93 -13.63 6.30 -35.56
CA LEU A 93 -13.31 7.58 -34.91
C LEU A 93 -12.74 8.60 -35.90
N ALA A 94 -11.87 8.17 -36.81
CA ALA A 94 -11.27 9.04 -37.84
C ALA A 94 -12.33 9.63 -38.79
N ARG A 95 -13.35 8.84 -39.17
CA ARG A 95 -14.48 9.33 -39.99
C ARG A 95 -15.39 10.32 -39.27
N ARG A 96 -15.37 10.32 -37.92
CA ARG A 96 -16.30 11.11 -37.08
C ARG A 96 -15.66 12.38 -36.53
N ARG A 97 -14.33 12.51 -36.59
CA ARG A 97 -13.64 13.76 -36.28
C ARG A 97 -13.76 14.69 -37.51
N PRO A 98 -14.34 15.90 -37.36
CA PRO A 98 -14.43 16.89 -38.43
C PRO A 98 -13.05 17.38 -38.87
#